data_AF-A0A8D2HWE9-F1
#
_entry.id   AF-A0A8D2HWE9-F1
#
_cell.length_a   1.000
_cell.length_b   1.000
_cell.length_c   1.000
_cell.angle_alpha   90.00
_cell.angle_beta   90.00
_cell.angle_gamma   90.00
#
_symmetry.space_group_name_H-M   'P 1'
#
loop_
_entity.id
_entity.type
_entity.pdbx_description
1 polymer ?
#
loop_
_entity_poly.entity_id
_entity_poly.type
_entity_poly.pdbx_seq_one_letter_code
_entity_poly.pdbx_strand_id
1 'polypeptide(L)'
;MRHCEVCPEKVIKFKPPLYKQRYQFVRDFVDQHKPKKVADLGCGDTELLRLLKIYPCIQRLVGVDIDKEKFGTHLGSGGSVLMNELMSASTLIIFPINHFRIEHLDSDDLARFPEVVFGYLSPAMIVISTPNAEFNPLFPTVTLRDADHKFEWNRMEFQTWALQVANRYHYSVEFTGVGEPPAGAEHVGYCTQIGVFRKNSGKVTELCFPEQHDQHVYETVSICEVAVRAETWVYI
;
A
#
# COMPACT_ATOMS: atom_id res chain seq x y z
N MET A 1 -6.27 28.37 -46.89
CA MET A 1 -5.74 28.13 -45.53
C MET A 1 -5.84 26.64 -45.25
N ARG A 2 -4.79 26.00 -44.72
CA ARG A 2 -4.88 24.61 -44.26
C ARG A 2 -5.62 24.60 -42.92
N HIS A 3 -6.65 23.77 -42.79
CA HIS A 3 -7.25 23.52 -41.48
C HIS A 3 -6.22 22.72 -40.67
N CYS A 4 -5.78 23.26 -39.53
CA CYS A 4 -5.14 22.44 -38.52
C CYS A 4 -6.24 21.61 -37.87
N GLU A 5 -6.27 20.32 -38.16
CA GLU A 5 -6.99 19.38 -37.31
C GLU A 5 -6.34 19.40 -35.94
N VAL A 6 -7.05 19.98 -34.96
CA VAL A 6 -6.65 19.87 -33.56
C VAL A 6 -6.89 18.41 -33.17
N CYS A 7 -5.81 17.63 -33.09
CA CYS A 7 -5.86 16.28 -32.56
C CYS A 7 -6.58 16.31 -31.20
N PRO A 8 -7.72 15.61 -31.02
CA PRO A 8 -8.43 15.63 -29.75
C PRO A 8 -7.50 15.09 -28.66
N GLU A 9 -7.34 15.85 -27.58
CA GLU A 9 -6.50 15.48 -26.45
C GLU A 9 -6.87 14.09 -25.97
N LYS A 10 -5.93 13.14 -26.08
CA LYS A 10 -6.13 11.76 -25.64
C LYS A 10 -6.06 11.71 -24.12
N VAL A 11 -7.15 12.11 -23.45
CA VAL A 11 -7.33 11.91 -22.02
C VAL A 11 -7.27 10.41 -21.72
N ILE A 12 -6.19 9.95 -21.10
CA ILE A 12 -6.05 8.55 -20.68
C ILE A 12 -7.16 8.20 -19.70
N LYS A 13 -7.88 7.12 -20.00
CA LYS A 13 -8.98 6.60 -19.16
C LYS A 13 -8.82 5.10 -19.00
N PHE A 14 -8.49 4.68 -17.79
CA PHE A 14 -8.45 3.27 -17.42
C PHE A 14 -9.86 2.69 -17.28
N LYS A 15 -10.05 1.46 -17.77
CA LYS A 15 -11.28 0.68 -17.58
C LYS A 15 -10.90 -0.71 -17.05
N PRO A 16 -11.22 -1.05 -15.78
CA PRO A 16 -11.85 -0.19 -14.77
C PRO A 16 -10.92 0.96 -14.32
N PRO A 17 -11.44 1.98 -13.59
CA PRO A 17 -10.63 3.08 -13.06
C PRO A 17 -9.43 2.60 -12.24
N LEU A 18 -8.33 3.35 -12.26
CA LEU A 18 -7.03 2.90 -11.72
C LEU A 18 -7.09 2.49 -10.25
N TYR A 19 -7.82 3.21 -9.40
CA TYR A 19 -8.00 2.85 -8.00
C TYR A 19 -8.68 1.48 -7.81
N LYS A 20 -9.64 1.13 -8.68
CA LYS A 20 -10.27 -0.20 -8.68
C LYS A 20 -9.32 -1.29 -9.15
N GLN A 21 -8.42 -1.00 -10.09
CA GLN A 21 -7.37 -1.96 -10.48
C GLN A 21 -6.40 -2.22 -9.33
N ARG A 22 -6.01 -1.17 -8.60
CA ARG A 22 -5.17 -1.29 -7.40
C ARG A 22 -5.86 -2.13 -6.31
N TYR A 23 -7.14 -1.89 -6.03
CA TYR A 23 -7.90 -2.75 -5.11
C TYR A 23 -8.06 -4.19 -5.60
N GLN A 24 -8.26 -4.40 -6.90
CA GLN A 24 -8.34 -5.75 -7.46
C GLN A 24 -7.01 -6.50 -7.29
N PHE A 25 -5.87 -5.86 -7.54
CA PHE A 25 -4.55 -6.43 -7.28
C PHE A 25 -4.40 -6.93 -5.83
N VAL A 26 -4.81 -6.12 -4.85
CA VAL A 26 -4.76 -6.54 -3.43
C VAL A 26 -5.72 -7.68 -3.14
N ARG A 27 -6.92 -7.69 -3.73
CA ARG A 27 -7.87 -8.80 -3.59
C ARG A 27 -7.32 -10.09 -4.17
N ASP A 28 -6.75 -10.07 -5.37
CA ASP A 28 -6.13 -11.22 -6.02
C ASP A 28 -4.94 -11.73 -5.18
N PHE A 29 -4.15 -10.82 -4.61
CA PHE A 29 -3.05 -11.14 -3.71
C PHE A 29 -3.53 -11.80 -2.40
N VAL A 30 -4.61 -11.28 -1.78
CA VAL A 30 -5.24 -11.88 -0.60
C VAL A 30 -5.86 -13.23 -0.94
N ASP A 31 -6.46 -13.38 -2.13
CA ASP A 31 -7.02 -14.65 -2.60
C ASP A 31 -5.95 -15.71 -2.82
N GLN A 32 -4.79 -15.34 -3.35
CA GLN A 32 -3.66 -16.24 -3.57
C GLN A 32 -2.99 -16.67 -2.25
N HIS A 33 -2.80 -15.75 -1.30
CA HIS A 33 -1.95 -15.98 -0.12
C HIS A 33 -2.72 -16.23 1.19
N LYS A 34 -4.04 -15.98 1.21
CA LYS A 34 -4.95 -16.17 2.35
C LYS A 34 -4.38 -15.68 3.71
N PRO A 35 -3.91 -14.42 3.81
CA PRO A 35 -3.30 -13.90 5.04
C PRO A 35 -4.31 -13.87 6.20
N LYS A 36 -3.83 -14.20 7.42
CA LYS A 36 -4.66 -14.20 8.64
C LYS A 36 -4.80 -12.83 9.27
N LYS A 37 -3.80 -11.97 9.11
CA LYS A 37 -3.79 -10.59 9.60
C LYS A 37 -3.49 -9.67 8.43
N VAL A 38 -4.25 -8.58 8.29
CA VAL A 38 -4.00 -7.56 7.27
C VAL A 38 -4.02 -6.18 7.93
N ALA A 39 -3.03 -5.36 7.59
CA ALA A 39 -3.00 -3.94 7.91
C ALA A 39 -2.98 -3.11 6.62
N ASP A 40 -3.87 -2.12 6.54
CA ASP A 40 -3.86 -1.08 5.52
C ASP A 40 -3.33 0.20 6.18
N LEU A 41 -2.09 0.55 5.84
CA LEU A 41 -1.39 1.70 6.41
C LEU A 41 -1.52 2.86 5.44
N GLY A 42 -2.34 3.83 5.83
CA GLY A 42 -2.88 4.85 4.95
C GLY A 42 -4.26 4.55 4.40
N CYS A 43 -5.13 3.94 5.21
CA CYS A 43 -6.39 3.34 4.77
C CYS A 43 -7.44 4.35 4.26
N GLY A 44 -7.23 5.66 4.45
CA GLY A 44 -8.10 6.73 3.96
C GLY A 44 -9.55 6.54 4.35
N ASP A 45 -10.44 6.54 3.36
CA ASP A 45 -11.90 6.37 3.53
C ASP A 45 -12.32 4.94 3.93
N THR A 46 -11.36 4.03 4.06
CA THR A 46 -11.49 2.60 4.39
C THR A 46 -12.20 1.73 3.34
N GLU A 47 -12.34 2.17 2.08
CA GLU A 47 -12.96 1.34 1.02
C GLU A 47 -12.25 -0.01 0.86
N LEU A 48 -10.91 -0.06 0.89
CA LEU A 48 -10.15 -1.32 0.84
C LEU A 48 -10.47 -2.25 2.02
N LEU A 49 -10.52 -1.72 3.24
CA LEU A 49 -10.87 -2.51 4.44
C LEU A 49 -12.29 -3.08 4.32
N ARG A 50 -13.26 -2.32 3.79
CA ARG A 50 -14.61 -2.83 3.54
C ARG A 50 -14.61 -3.96 2.50
N LEU A 51 -13.78 -3.88 1.46
CA LEU A 51 -13.61 -4.93 0.45
C LEU A 51 -12.91 -6.17 1.00
N LEU A 52 -11.98 -6.03 1.96
CA LEU A 52 -11.26 -7.15 2.55
C LEU A 52 -12.03 -7.83 3.70
N LYS A 53 -12.92 -7.12 4.40
CA LYS A 53 -13.73 -7.66 5.51
C LYS A 53 -14.50 -8.94 5.18
N ILE A 54 -14.86 -9.16 3.92
CA ILE A 54 -15.64 -10.35 3.47
C ILE A 54 -14.80 -11.63 3.37
N TYR A 55 -13.47 -11.54 3.48
CA TYR A 55 -12.56 -12.66 3.26
C TYR A 55 -12.43 -13.53 4.52
N PRO A 56 -12.93 -14.79 4.54
CA PRO A 56 -12.97 -15.63 5.75
C PRO A 56 -11.59 -16.10 6.22
N CYS A 57 -10.54 -15.95 5.40
CA CYS A 57 -9.15 -16.17 5.82
C CYS A 57 -8.63 -15.08 6.75
N ILE A 58 -9.15 -13.85 6.65
CA ILE A 58 -8.70 -12.71 7.45
C ILE A 58 -9.37 -12.79 8.81
N GLN A 59 -8.56 -13.05 9.84
CA GLN A 59 -9.00 -13.14 11.23
C GLN A 59 -8.89 -11.79 11.95
N ARG A 60 -8.02 -10.91 11.48
CA ARG A 60 -7.87 -9.53 11.98
C ARG A 60 -7.54 -8.57 10.85
N LEU A 61 -8.23 -7.44 10.84
CA LEU A 61 -8.12 -6.40 9.82
C LEU A 61 -7.99 -5.04 10.51
N VAL A 62 -6.90 -4.33 10.23
CA VAL A 62 -6.52 -3.06 10.87
C VAL A 62 -6.36 -1.96 9.83
N GLY A 63 -6.96 -0.80 10.10
CA GLY A 63 -6.72 0.43 9.36
C GLY A 63 -5.99 1.46 10.21
N VAL A 64 -4.95 2.08 9.64
CA VAL A 64 -4.24 3.22 10.24
C VAL A 64 -4.22 4.35 9.21
N ASP A 65 -4.49 5.58 9.64
CA ASP A 65 -4.31 6.78 8.82
C ASP A 65 -3.91 7.96 9.74
N ILE A 66 -3.28 8.99 9.16
CA ILE A 66 -2.90 10.23 9.85
C ILE A 66 -4.03 11.27 9.86
N ASP A 67 -5.09 11.05 9.08
CA ASP A 67 -6.25 11.92 8.99
C ASP A 67 -7.41 11.43 9.88
N LYS A 68 -7.77 12.22 10.92
CA LYS A 68 -8.87 11.89 11.84
C LYS A 68 -10.24 11.88 11.15
N GLU A 69 -10.43 12.68 10.10
CA GLU A 69 -11.76 12.93 9.52
C GLU A 69 -12.15 11.91 8.45
N LYS A 70 -11.20 11.14 7.91
CA LYS A 70 -11.48 10.10 6.92
C LYS A 70 -12.14 8.83 7.49
N PHE A 71 -12.12 8.64 8.81
CA PHE A 71 -12.79 7.52 9.49
C PHE A 71 -14.32 7.74 9.53
N GLY A 72 -14.99 7.37 8.45
CA GLY A 72 -16.46 7.41 8.38
C GLY A 72 -17.11 6.55 9.47
N THR A 73 -18.25 7.02 10.00
CA THR A 73 -19.01 6.50 11.17
C THR A 73 -19.52 5.05 11.08
N HIS A 74 -19.19 4.32 10.00
CA HIS A 74 -19.71 2.99 9.67
C HIS A 74 -18.77 1.83 10.05
N LEU A 75 -17.58 2.13 10.55
CA LEU A 75 -16.73 1.14 11.21
C LEU A 75 -16.69 1.45 12.72
N GLY A 76 -16.49 0.41 13.53
CA GLY A 76 -16.70 0.49 14.98
C GLY A 76 -15.87 1.57 15.69
N SER A 77 -16.35 2.03 16.85
CA SER A 77 -15.70 3.02 17.71
C SER A 77 -14.21 2.75 17.87
N GLY A 78 -13.38 3.78 17.68
CA GLY A 78 -11.92 3.69 17.71
C GLY A 78 -11.39 2.99 18.95
N GLY A 79 -10.49 2.03 18.73
CA GLY A 79 -9.75 1.34 19.77
C GLY A 79 -8.26 1.69 19.71
N SER A 80 -7.50 1.23 20.70
CA SER A 80 -6.04 1.21 20.62
C SER A 80 -5.60 -0.20 20.22
N VAL A 81 -5.20 -0.40 18.96
CA VAL A 81 -4.46 -1.61 18.57
C VAL A 81 -3.03 -1.43 19.04
N LEU A 82 -2.59 -2.32 19.94
CA LEU A 82 -1.20 -2.38 20.34
C LEU A 82 -0.38 -2.77 19.11
N MET A 83 0.61 -1.95 18.74
CA MET A 83 1.52 -2.18 17.60
C MET A 83 2.09 -3.61 17.59
N ASN A 84 2.31 -4.16 18.79
CA ASN A 84 2.72 -5.53 19.09
C ASN A 84 1.85 -6.63 18.42
N GLU A 85 0.57 -6.37 18.16
CA GLU A 85 -0.35 -7.35 17.56
C GLU A 85 -0.16 -7.51 16.04
N LEU A 86 0.48 -6.54 15.38
CA LEU A 86 0.82 -6.58 13.94
C LEU A 86 2.10 -7.37 13.66
N MET A 87 2.97 -7.56 14.67
CA MET A 87 4.33 -8.13 14.61
C MET A 87 4.41 -9.64 14.24
N SER A 88 3.39 -10.20 13.61
CA SER A 88 3.24 -11.64 13.41
C SER A 88 3.70 -12.10 12.03
N ALA A 89 4.32 -13.30 11.96
CA ALA A 89 4.80 -13.96 10.75
C ALA A 89 3.69 -14.41 9.76
N SER A 90 2.47 -13.88 9.87
CA SER A 90 1.37 -14.05 8.91
C SER A 90 0.66 -12.75 8.55
N THR A 91 1.23 -11.60 8.95
CA THR A 91 0.70 -10.28 8.61
C THR A 91 1.05 -9.93 7.16
N LEU A 92 0.05 -9.42 6.43
CA LEU A 92 0.21 -8.66 5.20
C LEU A 92 0.05 -7.18 5.53
N ILE A 93 1.02 -6.36 5.14
CA ILE A 93 0.92 -4.89 5.22
C ILE A 93 0.77 -4.31 3.82
N ILE A 94 -0.21 -3.43 3.63
CA ILE A 94 -0.49 -2.72 2.39
C ILE A 94 -0.20 -1.24 2.62
N PHE A 95 0.58 -0.63 1.71
CA PHE A 95 0.79 0.82 1.63
C PHE A 95 0.13 1.39 0.38
N PRO A 96 -0.44 2.59 0.48
CA PRO A 96 -1.85 2.68 0.21
C PRO A 96 -2.12 3.07 -1.22
N ILE A 97 -3.37 2.83 -1.56
CA ILE A 97 -3.85 2.84 -2.91
C ILE A 97 -4.45 4.18 -3.30
N ASN A 98 -4.76 5.08 -2.35
CA ASN A 98 -5.41 6.36 -2.66
C ASN A 98 -4.79 7.62 -2.02
N HIS A 99 -4.43 7.69 -0.73
CA HIS A 99 -4.11 9.01 -0.11
C HIS A 99 -2.85 9.16 0.78
N PHE A 100 -2.39 8.15 1.54
CA PHE A 100 -1.20 8.30 2.41
C PHE A 100 0.05 7.69 1.76
N ARG A 101 0.44 8.27 0.63
CA ARG A 101 1.43 7.70 -0.27
C ARG A 101 2.86 7.99 0.23
N ILE A 102 3.84 7.13 -0.11
CA ILE A 102 5.25 7.34 0.28
C ILE A 102 5.81 8.67 -0.25
N GLU A 103 5.27 9.14 -1.37
CA GLU A 103 5.52 10.45 -1.98
C GLU A 103 4.92 11.67 -1.25
N HIS A 104 4.24 11.48 -0.12
CA HIS A 104 3.86 12.56 0.80
C HIS A 104 4.68 12.58 2.11
N LEU A 105 5.54 11.58 2.34
CA LEU A 105 6.53 11.63 3.42
C LEU A 105 7.59 12.69 3.09
N ASP A 106 8.08 13.43 4.08
CA ASP A 106 9.32 14.19 3.89
C ASP A 106 10.56 13.27 3.95
N SER A 107 11.75 13.84 3.80
CA SER A 107 13.01 13.09 3.77
C SER A 107 13.24 12.26 5.03
N ASP A 108 12.75 12.75 6.17
CA ASP A 108 13.10 12.22 7.49
C ASP A 108 12.11 11.09 7.84
N ASP A 109 10.82 11.29 7.56
CA ASP A 109 9.81 10.23 7.65
C ASP A 109 10.07 9.11 6.63
N LEU A 110 10.49 9.43 5.40
CA LEU A 110 10.84 8.43 4.38
C LEU A 110 12.08 7.61 4.77
N ALA A 111 13.04 8.21 5.49
CA ALA A 111 14.19 7.50 6.02
C ALA A 111 13.82 6.55 7.17
N ARG A 112 12.85 6.93 8.02
CA ARG A 112 12.37 6.13 9.15
C ARG A 112 11.37 5.04 8.73
N PHE A 113 10.66 5.22 7.62
CA PHE A 113 9.65 4.28 7.13
C PHE A 113 10.16 2.83 7.01
N PRO A 114 11.31 2.54 6.37
CA PRO A 114 11.83 1.17 6.28
C PRO A 114 12.17 0.56 7.66
N GLU A 115 12.69 1.37 8.59
CA GLU A 115 13.05 0.93 9.93
C GLU A 115 11.82 0.48 10.72
N VAL A 116 10.72 1.22 10.63
CA VAL A 116 9.45 0.85 11.27
C VAL A 116 8.81 -0.35 10.60
N VAL A 117 8.71 -0.36 9.26
CA VAL A 117 7.89 -1.34 8.53
C VAL A 117 8.61 -2.68 8.37
N PHE A 118 9.85 -2.65 7.89
CA PHE A 118 10.61 -3.85 7.56
C PHE A 118 11.44 -4.33 8.76
N GLY A 119 11.96 -3.38 9.55
CA GLY A 119 12.71 -3.63 10.79
C GLY A 119 11.82 -4.02 11.96
N TYR A 120 11.00 -3.10 12.47
CA TYR A 120 10.17 -3.31 13.66
C TYR A 120 8.95 -4.21 13.39
N LEU A 121 7.98 -3.78 12.56
CA LEU A 121 6.76 -4.55 12.27
C LEU A 121 7.08 -5.91 11.63
N SER A 122 8.09 -5.92 10.75
CA SER A 122 8.72 -7.10 10.16
C SER A 122 7.77 -8.22 9.68
N PRO A 123 6.69 -7.89 8.94
CA PRO A 123 5.64 -8.82 8.53
C PRO A 123 6.14 -9.88 7.53
N ALA A 124 5.32 -10.88 7.23
CA ALA A 124 5.69 -11.90 6.23
C ALA A 124 5.66 -11.37 4.79
N MET A 125 4.71 -10.47 4.49
CA MET A 125 4.53 -9.88 3.16
C MET A 125 4.18 -8.39 3.27
N ILE A 126 4.72 -7.58 2.36
CA ILE A 126 4.43 -6.14 2.24
C ILE A 126 4.11 -5.85 0.78
N VAL A 127 3.03 -5.13 0.52
CA VAL A 127 2.68 -4.61 -0.80
C VAL A 127 2.75 -3.09 -0.74
N ILE A 128 3.68 -2.51 -1.50
CA ILE A 128 3.85 -1.05 -1.62
C ILE A 128 3.46 -0.64 -3.03
N SER A 129 2.55 0.32 -3.17
CA SER A 129 2.21 0.93 -4.45
C SER A 129 2.53 2.42 -4.47
N THR A 130 2.99 2.93 -5.60
CA THR A 130 3.26 4.37 -5.84
C THR A 130 3.07 4.69 -7.33
N PRO A 131 2.75 5.93 -7.74
CA PRO A 131 2.81 6.36 -9.13
C PRO A 131 4.19 6.12 -9.75
N ASN A 132 4.19 5.91 -11.06
CA ASN A 132 5.39 5.88 -11.88
C ASN A 132 5.49 7.18 -12.70
N ALA A 133 6.44 8.06 -12.36
CA ALA A 133 6.62 9.36 -13.00
C ALA A 133 6.80 9.28 -14.52
N GLU A 134 7.36 8.19 -15.05
CA GLU A 134 7.60 8.01 -16.49
C GLU A 134 6.31 7.95 -17.32
N PHE A 135 5.17 7.65 -16.68
CA PHE A 135 3.86 7.61 -17.31
C PHE A 135 3.19 9.02 -17.33
N ASN A 136 3.68 10.00 -16.56
CA ASN A 136 3.12 11.37 -16.50
C ASN A 136 2.98 12.07 -17.87
N PRO A 137 3.97 12.00 -18.79
CA PRO A 137 3.88 12.64 -20.10
C PRO A 137 2.72 12.16 -20.98
N LEU A 138 2.07 11.04 -20.62
CA LEU A 138 0.93 10.51 -21.35
C LEU A 138 -0.41 11.12 -20.93
N PHE A 139 -0.46 11.83 -19.79
CA PHE A 139 -1.64 12.59 -19.38
C PHE A 139 -1.55 14.02 -19.93
N PRO A 140 -2.64 14.58 -20.50
CA PRO A 140 -2.65 15.99 -20.84
C PRO A 140 -2.50 16.83 -19.56
N THR A 141 -1.63 17.85 -19.64
CA THR A 141 -1.51 18.97 -18.70
C THR A 141 -0.93 18.73 -17.29
N VAL A 142 -0.30 17.58 -16.98
CA VAL A 142 0.30 17.32 -15.65
C VAL A 142 1.82 17.07 -15.68
N THR A 143 2.55 17.77 -14.82
CA THR A 143 3.94 17.45 -14.44
C THR A 143 3.99 16.47 -13.27
N LEU A 144 3.12 16.68 -12.28
CA LEU A 144 2.76 15.75 -11.20
C LEU A 144 1.26 15.49 -11.27
N ARG A 145 0.82 14.26 -10.95
CA ARG A 145 -0.61 13.86 -11.06
C ARG A 145 -1.49 14.40 -9.95
N ASP A 146 -0.87 14.91 -8.89
CA ASP A 146 -1.51 15.46 -7.72
C ASP A 146 -0.72 16.72 -7.30
N ALA A 147 -1.42 17.75 -6.84
CA ALA A 147 -0.76 19.00 -6.43
C ALA A 147 0.00 18.84 -5.09
N ASP A 148 -0.41 17.86 -4.28
CA ASP A 148 0.15 17.60 -2.95
C ASP A 148 1.34 16.62 -2.95
N HIS A 149 1.78 16.13 -4.11
CA HIS A 149 2.96 15.26 -4.24
C HIS A 149 4.26 16.01 -3.90
N LYS A 150 5.04 15.48 -2.94
CA LYS A 150 6.40 15.99 -2.66
C LYS A 150 7.43 15.48 -3.68
N PHE A 151 7.20 14.30 -4.26
CA PHE A 151 7.97 13.73 -5.37
C PHE A 151 7.10 12.75 -6.19
N GLU A 152 7.60 12.26 -7.32
CA GLU A 152 7.08 11.03 -7.96
C GLU A 152 8.30 10.26 -8.49
N TRP A 153 8.44 8.99 -8.11
CA TRP A 153 9.57 8.18 -8.56
C TRP A 153 9.37 7.63 -9.98
N ASN A 154 10.43 7.63 -10.78
CA ASN A 154 10.53 6.77 -11.95
C ASN A 154 10.77 5.30 -11.52
N ARG A 155 10.77 4.36 -12.47
CA ARG A 155 10.91 2.93 -12.17
C ARG A 155 12.28 2.59 -11.58
N MET A 156 13.35 3.24 -12.05
CA MET A 156 14.70 3.02 -11.57
C MET A 156 14.87 3.46 -10.12
N GLU A 157 14.30 4.62 -9.75
CA GLU A 157 14.33 5.15 -8.38
C GLU A 157 13.59 4.22 -7.41
N PHE A 158 12.35 3.84 -7.74
CA PHE A 158 11.56 2.92 -6.93
C PHE A 158 12.22 1.54 -6.80
N GLN A 159 12.73 0.98 -7.90
CA GLN A 159 13.44 -0.31 -7.88
C GLN A 159 14.73 -0.24 -7.07
N THR A 160 15.51 0.83 -7.19
CA THR A 160 16.76 1.02 -6.44
C THR A 160 16.48 1.09 -4.94
N TRP A 161 15.52 1.92 -4.54
CA TRP A 161 15.09 2.03 -3.14
C TRP A 161 14.58 0.68 -2.61
N ALA A 162 13.68 0.02 -3.35
CA ALA A 162 13.08 -1.24 -2.94
C ALA A 162 14.12 -2.37 -2.82
N LEU A 163 15.09 -2.48 -3.74
CA LEU A 163 16.17 -3.46 -3.66
C LEU A 163 17.09 -3.20 -2.46
N GLN A 164 17.41 -1.93 -2.16
CA GLN A 164 18.20 -1.56 -0.98
C GLN A 164 17.47 -1.93 0.32
N VAL A 165 16.17 -1.62 0.43
CA VAL A 165 15.32 -1.97 1.58
C VAL A 165 15.21 -3.49 1.72
N ALA A 166 14.90 -4.21 0.63
CA ALA A 166 14.78 -5.66 0.64
C ALA A 166 16.06 -6.35 1.13
N ASN A 167 17.22 -5.92 0.61
CA ASN A 167 18.52 -6.44 1.03
C ASN A 167 18.82 -6.11 2.52
N ARG A 168 18.53 -4.88 2.97
CA ARG A 168 18.83 -4.42 4.33
C ARG A 168 18.03 -5.15 5.42
N TYR A 169 16.78 -5.54 5.13
CA TYR A 169 15.87 -6.16 6.10
C TYR A 169 15.56 -7.63 5.81
N HIS A 170 16.31 -8.29 4.91
CA HIS A 170 16.17 -9.70 4.56
C HIS A 170 14.81 -10.09 3.94
N TYR A 171 14.35 -9.29 2.97
CA TYR A 171 13.23 -9.62 2.08
C TYR A 171 13.75 -9.91 0.66
N SER A 172 12.93 -10.59 -0.13
CA SER A 172 12.96 -10.53 -1.59
C SER A 172 11.91 -9.53 -2.06
N VAL A 173 12.07 -8.95 -3.25
CA VAL A 173 11.09 -8.04 -3.85
C VAL A 173 10.79 -8.43 -5.30
N GLU A 174 9.50 -8.51 -5.64
CA GLU A 174 8.97 -8.70 -6.99
C GLU A 174 8.33 -7.39 -7.46
N PHE A 175 8.63 -6.96 -8.69
CA PHE A 175 8.10 -5.71 -9.26
C PHE A 175 6.97 -5.99 -10.25
N THR A 176 5.89 -5.23 -10.13
CA THR A 176 4.71 -5.31 -11.01
C THR A 176 3.99 -3.94 -11.03
N GLY A 177 2.75 -3.87 -11.49
CA GLY A 177 1.97 -2.65 -11.48
C GLY A 177 0.55 -2.82 -12.02
N VAL A 178 -0.18 -1.70 -12.08
CA VAL A 178 -1.52 -1.63 -12.67
C VAL A 178 -1.70 -0.35 -13.48
N GLY A 179 -2.70 -0.33 -14.36
CA GLY A 179 -2.88 0.69 -15.38
C GLY A 179 -1.87 0.51 -16.50
N GLU A 180 -2.14 -0.44 -17.39
CA GLU A 180 -1.33 -0.64 -18.59
C GLU A 180 -1.30 0.61 -19.47
N PRO A 181 -0.16 0.91 -20.12
CA PRO A 181 -0.05 2.01 -21.06
C PRO A 181 -0.88 1.75 -22.32
N PRO A 182 -1.36 2.79 -23.02
CA PRO A 182 -2.00 2.63 -24.32
C PRO A 182 -1.01 2.07 -25.36
N ALA A 183 -1.55 1.40 -26.37
CA ALA A 183 -0.75 0.82 -27.45
C ALA A 183 0.20 1.86 -28.10
N GLY A 184 1.47 1.50 -28.23
CA GLY A 184 2.57 2.37 -28.69
C GLY A 184 3.30 3.14 -27.57
N ALA A 185 2.86 3.04 -26.31
CA ALA A 185 3.50 3.66 -25.15
C ALA A 185 4.04 2.63 -24.13
N GLU A 186 4.18 1.36 -24.51
CA GLU A 186 4.58 0.24 -23.65
C GLU A 186 5.90 0.49 -22.88
N HIS A 187 6.78 1.28 -23.48
CA HIS A 187 8.08 1.63 -22.91
C HIS A 187 8.01 2.33 -21.55
N VAL A 188 6.94 3.07 -21.20
CA VAL A 188 6.83 3.76 -19.90
C VAL A 188 6.48 2.81 -18.75
N GLY A 189 6.00 1.59 -19.03
CA GLY A 189 5.52 0.64 -18.03
C GLY A 189 4.15 0.98 -17.45
N TYR A 190 3.84 0.44 -16.26
CA TYR A 190 2.55 0.65 -15.59
C TYR A 190 2.39 2.07 -15.05
N CYS A 191 1.14 2.54 -14.97
CA CYS A 191 0.76 3.83 -14.39
C CYS A 191 1.00 3.90 -12.87
N THR A 192 0.65 2.83 -12.15
CA THR A 192 1.04 2.59 -10.75
C THR A 192 2.04 1.45 -10.74
N GLN A 193 3.21 1.67 -10.15
CA GLN A 193 4.21 0.63 -9.89
C GLN A 193 3.99 0.04 -8.50
N ILE A 194 4.28 -1.27 -8.37
CA ILE A 194 4.03 -2.06 -7.16
C ILE A 194 5.27 -2.90 -6.85
N GLY A 195 5.71 -2.86 -5.60
CA GLY A 195 6.72 -3.74 -5.02
C GLY A 195 6.08 -4.72 -4.05
N VAL A 196 6.18 -6.01 -4.34
CA VAL A 196 5.73 -7.10 -3.46
C VAL A 196 6.95 -7.66 -2.74
N PHE A 197 7.04 -7.40 -1.44
CA PHE A 197 8.13 -7.88 -0.61
C PHE A 197 7.72 -9.15 0.14
N ARG A 198 8.58 -10.15 0.17
CA ARG A 198 8.40 -11.41 0.90
C ARG A 198 9.58 -11.63 1.84
N LYS A 199 9.32 -11.90 3.11
CA LYS A 199 10.39 -12.12 4.09
C LYS A 199 11.14 -13.41 3.76
N ASN A 200 12.47 -13.34 3.66
CA ASN A 200 13.27 -14.51 3.32
C ASN A 200 13.25 -15.52 4.47
N SER A 201 13.12 -16.82 4.13
CA SER A 201 13.04 -17.92 5.11
C SER A 201 14.40 -18.26 5.73
N GLY A 202 15.00 -17.30 6.44
CA GLY A 202 16.17 -17.53 7.28
C GLY A 202 15.78 -18.17 8.61
N LYS A 203 16.73 -18.87 9.25
CA LYS A 203 16.62 -19.16 10.69
C LYS A 203 16.41 -17.84 11.43
N VAL A 204 15.58 -17.87 12.48
CA VAL A 204 15.56 -16.78 13.47
C VAL A 204 16.92 -16.77 14.15
N THR A 205 17.84 -15.94 13.63
CA THR A 205 18.95 -15.47 14.42
C THR A 205 18.32 -14.60 15.50
N GLU A 206 18.50 -14.96 16.77
CA GLU A 206 18.17 -14.10 17.90
C GLU A 206 19.04 -12.84 17.80
N LEU A 207 18.54 -11.83 17.11
CA LEU A 207 18.94 -10.46 17.36
C LEU A 207 18.42 -10.15 18.76
N CYS A 208 19.33 -9.98 19.71
CA CYS A 208 19.01 -9.46 21.03
C CYS A 208 18.44 -8.06 20.88
N PHE A 209 17.12 -7.96 20.76
CA PHE A 209 16.42 -6.71 20.96
C PHE A 209 16.63 -6.31 22.42
N PRO A 210 17.15 -5.10 22.70
CA PRO A 210 17.17 -4.55 24.05
C PRO A 210 15.75 -4.58 24.64
N GLU A 211 15.65 -4.74 25.96
CA GLU A 211 14.36 -4.85 26.65
C GLU A 211 13.40 -3.73 26.20
N GLN A 212 12.21 -4.14 25.75
CA GLN A 212 11.25 -3.23 25.12
C GLN A 212 10.67 -2.29 26.17
N HIS A 213 11.08 -1.02 26.14
CA HIS A 213 10.25 0.04 26.68
C HIS A 213 9.01 0.21 25.78
N ASP A 214 7.83 0.29 26.39
CA ASP A 214 6.58 0.71 25.73
C ASP A 214 6.72 2.15 25.23
N GLN A 215 7.32 2.30 24.06
CA GLN A 215 7.53 3.59 23.44
C GLN A 215 6.38 3.83 22.44
N HIS A 216 5.37 4.57 22.90
CA HIS A 216 4.31 5.10 22.05
C HIS A 216 4.89 6.22 21.14
N VAL A 217 5.68 5.83 20.14
CA VAL A 217 6.44 6.74 19.25
C VAL A 217 5.53 7.52 18.29
N TYR A 218 4.29 7.05 18.08
CA TYR A 218 3.31 7.68 17.20
C TYR A 218 1.99 7.89 17.93
N GLU A 219 1.54 9.14 18.06
CA GLU A 219 0.19 9.46 18.51
C GLU A 219 -0.78 8.93 17.45
N THR A 220 -1.32 7.74 17.67
CA THR A 220 -2.12 7.09 16.62
C THR A 220 -3.47 7.78 16.54
N VAL A 221 -3.61 8.51 15.43
CA VAL A 221 -4.66 9.47 15.11
C VAL A 221 -6.06 8.88 15.24
N SER A 222 -6.26 7.69 14.67
CA SER A 222 -7.42 6.83 14.86
C SER A 222 -7.05 5.44 14.33
N ILE A 223 -7.57 4.39 14.99
CA ILE A 223 -7.39 3.01 14.54
C ILE A 223 -8.76 2.39 14.37
N CYS A 224 -9.00 1.85 13.18
CA CYS A 224 -10.13 0.98 12.96
C CYS A 224 -9.68 -0.47 13.07
N GLU A 225 -10.12 -1.16 14.13
CA GLU A 225 -10.07 -2.61 14.19
C GLU A 225 -11.42 -3.20 13.81
N VAL A 226 -11.43 -4.03 12.77
CA VAL A 226 -12.61 -4.79 12.39
C VAL A 226 -12.43 -6.22 12.88
N ALA A 227 -13.05 -6.55 14.01
CA ALA A 227 -13.18 -7.92 14.46
C ALA A 227 -13.98 -8.73 13.43
N VAL A 228 -13.30 -9.60 12.68
CA VAL A 228 -13.94 -10.54 11.75
C VAL A 228 -14.43 -11.72 12.58
N ARG A 229 -15.73 -11.76 12.88
CA ARG A 229 -16.34 -12.87 13.66
C ARG A 229 -16.21 -14.18 12.88
N ALA A 230 -15.36 -15.07 13.37
CA ALA A 230 -15.29 -16.46 12.93
C ALA A 230 -16.27 -17.32 13.75
N GLU A 231 -17.58 -17.25 13.46
CA GLU A 231 -18.69 -18.08 13.99
C GLU A 231 -20.04 -17.63 13.35
N THR A 232 -21.08 -18.45 13.08
CA THR A 232 -21.13 -19.71 12.28
C THR A 232 -22.61 -20.05 11.92
N TRP A 233 -22.90 -20.38 10.65
CA TRP A 233 -24.23 -20.82 10.12
C TRP A 233 -25.37 -19.76 10.22
N VAL A 234 -26.50 -19.77 9.50
CA VAL A 234 -27.28 -20.83 8.80
C VAL A 234 -27.87 -20.27 7.48
N TYR A 235 -28.28 -21.14 6.55
CA TYR A 235 -29.15 -20.79 5.40
C TYR A 235 -30.43 -20.05 5.84
N ILE A 236 -30.71 -18.89 5.22
CA ILE A 236 -32.06 -18.46 4.78
C ILE A 236 -31.87 -17.69 3.46
#